data_AF-A0A812S3N1-F1
#
_entry.id   AF-A0A812S3N1-F1
#
_cell.length_a   1.000
_cell.length_b   1.000
_cell.length_c   1.000
_cell.angle_alpha   90.00
_cell.angle_beta   90.00
_cell.angle_gamma   90.00
#
_symmetry.space_group_name_H-M   'P 1'
#
loop_
_entity.id
_entity.type
_entity.pdbx_description
1 polymer ?
#
loop_
_entity_poly.entity_id
_entity_poly.type
_entity_poly.pdbx_seq_one_letter_code
_entity_poly.pdbx_strand_id
1 'polypeptide(L)'
;EPGHAVLDVCAAPGSKTLQAIEKVCPVGEDTAGAVIANELSAMRARVLARRCALLGAAAGAVAVVQHKAQVFPGPGLFDRIICDVPCSGDGTMRKHPEKWRSWSPHLGRELHARQLQIALRGLALLQVGGQMTYSTCSFNPLENEAVVASLLRRTGGAVVLKRPPALEGLPVRPGLQHWE
;
A
#
# COMPACT_ATOMS: atom_id res chain seq x y z
N GLU A 1 7.07 11.71 6.96
CA GLU A 1 8.20 12.38 7.61
C GLU A 1 8.21 11.98 9.07
N PRO A 2 9.28 12.29 9.82
CA PRO A 2 9.26 12.09 11.27
C PRO A 2 7.98 12.67 11.88
N GLY A 3 7.36 11.96 12.81
CA GLY A 3 6.11 12.40 13.46
C GLY A 3 4.81 12.13 12.71
N HIS A 4 4.82 11.66 11.46
CA HIS A 4 3.59 11.42 10.69
C HIS A 4 2.86 10.15 11.14
N ALA A 5 1.53 10.19 11.04
CA ALA A 5 0.66 9.03 11.13
C ALA A 5 0.53 8.33 9.76
N VAL A 6 0.88 7.04 9.72
CA VAL A 6 0.92 6.24 8.49
C VAL A 6 0.00 5.04 8.62
N LEU A 7 -0.79 4.76 7.57
CA LEU A 7 -1.51 3.50 7.43
C LEU A 7 -0.87 2.66 6.33
N ASP A 8 -0.43 1.45 6.68
CA ASP A 8 -0.17 0.38 5.72
C ASP A 8 -1.43 -0.48 5.58
N VAL A 9 -2.12 -0.34 4.45
CA VAL A 9 -3.49 -0.84 4.26
C VAL A 9 -3.53 -2.36 4.15
N CYS A 10 -2.45 -2.98 3.69
CA CYS A 10 -2.32 -4.42 3.43
C CYS A 10 -0.89 -4.87 3.76
N ALA A 11 -0.59 -4.91 5.06
CA ALA A 11 0.76 -4.78 5.58
C ALA A 11 1.65 -6.01 5.49
N ALA A 12 1.13 -7.24 5.58
CA ALA A 12 2.01 -8.40 5.60
C ALA A 12 2.67 -8.61 4.22
N PRO A 13 3.93 -9.05 4.15
CA PRO A 13 4.75 -9.62 5.23
C PRO A 13 5.47 -8.58 6.13
N GLY A 14 5.27 -7.27 5.92
CA GLY A 14 5.69 -6.21 6.83
C GLY A 14 6.83 -5.33 6.36
N SER A 15 7.51 -5.65 5.25
CA SER A 15 8.72 -4.90 4.85
C SER A 15 8.46 -3.40 4.63
N LYS A 16 7.30 -3.04 4.05
CA LYS A 16 6.92 -1.64 3.87
C LYS A 16 6.56 -0.96 5.20
N THR A 17 5.87 -1.69 6.08
CA THR A 17 5.59 -1.25 7.45
C THR A 17 6.88 -0.92 8.21
N LEU A 18 7.87 -1.82 8.17
CA LEU A 18 9.16 -1.62 8.87
C LEU A 18 9.90 -0.38 8.33
N GLN A 19 9.99 -0.24 7.00
CA GLN A 19 10.59 0.95 6.38
C GLN A 19 9.84 2.24 6.72
N ALA A 20 8.51 2.17 6.84
CA ALA A 20 7.70 3.32 7.25
C ALA A 20 8.03 3.73 8.69
N ILE A 21 8.16 2.76 9.61
CA ILE A 21 8.53 3.01 11.01
C ILE A 21 9.90 3.69 11.09
N GLU A 22 10.90 3.17 10.39
CA GLU A 22 12.25 3.77 10.34
C GLU A 22 12.23 5.24 9.87
N LYS A 23 11.28 5.59 8.99
CA LYS A 23 11.12 6.95 8.45
C LYS A 23 10.35 7.89 9.39
N VAL A 24 9.38 7.38 10.14
CA VAL A 24 8.52 8.22 11.02
C VAL A 24 9.04 8.32 12.44
N CYS A 25 9.85 7.35 12.87
CA CYS A 25 10.51 7.28 14.17
C CYS A 25 12.01 7.00 13.99
N PRO A 26 12.78 7.95 13.44
CA PRO A 26 14.22 7.78 13.28
C PRO A 26 14.92 7.65 14.64
N VAL A 27 16.00 6.86 14.68
CA VAL A 27 16.74 6.58 15.91
C VAL A 27 17.38 7.87 16.44
N GLY A 28 17.14 8.16 17.72
CA GLY A 28 17.70 9.33 18.40
C GLY A 28 16.84 10.59 18.33
N GLU A 29 15.68 10.53 17.67
CA GLU A 29 14.70 11.61 17.67
C GLU A 29 13.44 11.20 18.45
N ASP A 30 12.96 12.08 19.32
CA ASP A 30 11.67 11.90 19.99
C ASP A 30 10.55 12.45 19.09
N THR A 31 9.74 11.55 18.55
CA THR A 31 8.71 11.90 17.55
C THR A 31 7.41 11.20 17.88
N ALA A 32 6.28 11.88 17.64
CA ALA A 32 4.95 11.30 17.81
C ALA A 32 4.51 10.41 16.62
N GLY A 33 5.47 9.91 15.83
CA GLY A 33 5.21 9.15 14.61
C GLY A 33 4.56 7.81 14.94
N ALA A 34 3.64 7.37 14.09
CA ALA A 34 2.95 6.11 14.30
C ALA A 34 2.61 5.42 12.97
N VAL A 35 2.66 4.09 12.98
CA VAL A 35 2.28 3.24 11.85
C VAL A 35 1.18 2.28 12.27
N ILE A 36 0.03 2.37 11.60
CA ILE A 36 -1.01 1.35 11.69
C ILE A 36 -0.78 0.35 10.56
N ALA A 37 -0.56 -0.90 10.91
CA ALA A 37 -0.30 -1.98 9.98
C ALA A 37 -1.53 -2.89 9.89
N ASN A 38 -2.33 -2.73 8.85
CA ASN A 38 -3.56 -3.49 8.66
C ASN A 38 -3.30 -4.80 7.90
N GLU A 39 -3.67 -5.94 8.48
CA GLU A 39 -3.58 -7.25 7.83
C GLU A 39 -4.85 -8.04 8.10
N LEU A 40 -5.55 -8.43 7.03
CA LEU A 40 -6.83 -9.13 7.12
C LEU A 40 -6.69 -10.56 7.67
N SER A 41 -5.59 -11.25 7.34
CA SER A 41 -5.33 -12.61 7.82
C SER A 41 -4.74 -12.60 9.22
N ALA A 42 -5.50 -13.11 10.20
CA ALA A 42 -5.05 -13.25 11.59
C ALA A 42 -3.68 -13.96 11.71
N MET A 43 -3.43 -14.97 10.87
CA MET A 43 -2.16 -15.70 10.87
C MET A 43 -1.00 -14.81 10.40
N ARG A 44 -1.18 -14.07 9.30
CA ARG A 44 -0.17 -13.13 8.80
C ARG A 44 0.01 -11.93 9.73
N ALA A 45 -1.05 -11.45 10.37
CA ALA A 45 -1.02 -10.39 11.36
C ALA A 45 -0.17 -10.78 12.58
N ARG A 46 -0.28 -12.03 13.06
CA ARG A 46 0.59 -12.55 14.14
C ARG A 46 2.06 -12.57 13.74
N VAL A 47 2.36 -12.99 12.51
CA VAL A 47 3.74 -12.98 11.99
C VAL A 47 4.27 -11.54 11.91
N LEU A 48 3.45 -10.62 11.40
CA LEU A 48 3.79 -9.20 11.33
C LEU A 48 4.04 -8.60 12.71
N ALA A 49 3.15 -8.84 13.68
CA ALA A 49 3.30 -8.36 15.06
C ALA A 49 4.60 -8.85 15.70
N ARG A 50 4.96 -10.12 15.50
CA ARG A 50 6.24 -10.67 15.97
C ARG A 50 7.44 -9.96 15.33
N ARG A 51 7.38 -9.62 14.04
CA ARG A 51 8.44 -8.87 13.36
C ARG A 51 8.54 -7.44 13.90
N CYS A 52 7.42 -6.77 14.10
CA CYS A 52 7.37 -5.42 14.68
C CYS A 52 7.90 -5.38 16.11
N ALA A 53 7.68 -6.43 16.91
CA ALA A 53 8.22 -6.51 18.28
C ALA A 53 9.77 -6.53 18.34
N LEU A 54 10.43 -6.90 17.24
CA LEU A 54 11.90 -6.91 17.15
C LEU A 54 12.49 -5.51 16.90
N LEU A 55 11.67 -4.47 16.77
CA LEU A 55 12.10 -3.09 16.53
C LEU A 55 12.60 -2.36 17.79
N GLY A 56 12.63 -3.03 18.95
CA GLY A 56 13.08 -2.43 20.21
C GLY A 56 12.20 -1.24 20.61
N ALA A 57 12.82 -0.09 20.87
CA ALA A 57 12.12 1.12 21.30
C ALA A 57 11.04 1.60 20.30
N ALA A 58 11.24 1.35 18.99
CA ALA A 58 10.28 1.75 17.95
C ALA A 58 9.04 0.83 17.89
N ALA A 59 9.02 -0.29 18.63
CA ALA A 59 7.86 -1.18 18.64
C ALA A 59 6.59 -0.51 19.19
N GLY A 60 6.72 0.50 20.07
CA GLY A 60 5.59 1.28 20.58
C GLY A 60 4.93 2.19 19.54
N ALA A 61 5.63 2.48 18.44
CA ALA A 61 5.15 3.32 17.35
C ALA A 61 4.36 2.55 16.28
N VAL A 62 4.14 1.24 16.46
CA VAL A 62 3.39 0.42 15.49
C VAL A 62 2.29 -0.37 16.15
N ALA A 63 1.09 -0.31 15.57
CA ALA A 63 -0.03 -1.16 15.94
C ALA A 63 -0.45 -2.03 14.76
N VAL A 64 -0.49 -3.34 14.98
CA VAL A 64 -1.01 -4.30 14.00
C VAL A 64 -2.50 -4.50 14.25
N VAL A 65 -3.31 -4.27 13.22
CA VAL A 65 -4.78 -4.36 13.30
C VAL A 65 -5.33 -5.28 12.23
N GLN A 66 -6.53 -5.80 12.44
CA GLN A 66 -7.18 -6.75 11.53
C GLN A 66 -8.54 -6.20 11.07
N HIS A 67 -8.53 -5.45 9.98
CA HIS A 67 -9.75 -4.93 9.35
C HIS A 67 -9.80 -5.25 7.85
N LYS A 68 -11.02 -5.35 7.33
CA LYS A 68 -11.25 -5.32 5.88
C LYS A 68 -10.88 -3.93 5.37
N ALA A 69 -9.85 -3.86 4.53
CA ALA A 69 -9.29 -2.60 4.02
C ALA A 69 -10.34 -1.69 3.35
N GLN A 70 -11.34 -2.27 2.68
CA GLN A 70 -12.41 -1.55 1.99
C GLN A 70 -13.31 -0.74 2.93
N VAL A 71 -13.36 -1.12 4.21
CA VAL A 71 -14.25 -0.53 5.23
C VAL A 71 -13.48 -0.19 6.51
N PHE A 72 -12.16 0.00 6.41
CA PHE A 72 -11.33 0.43 7.53
C PHE A 72 -11.90 1.73 8.12
N PRO A 73 -12.05 1.90 9.44
CA PRO A 73 -12.88 2.97 10.03
C PRO A 73 -12.28 4.39 9.96
N GLY A 74 -13.16 5.40 10.04
CA GLY A 74 -12.82 6.83 10.15
C GLY A 74 -12.43 7.54 8.84
N PRO A 75 -12.64 8.85 8.68
CA PRO A 75 -12.09 9.62 7.56
C PRO A 75 -10.91 10.51 8.01
N GLY A 76 -9.98 10.82 7.09
CA GLY A 76 -8.95 11.84 7.31
C GLY A 76 -8.08 11.64 8.55
N LEU A 77 -7.66 10.40 8.81
CA LEU A 77 -6.90 10.04 10.02
C LEU A 77 -5.38 10.05 9.82
N PHE A 78 -4.90 9.96 8.57
CA PHE A 78 -3.49 9.70 8.28
C PHE A 78 -2.86 10.73 7.35
N ASP A 79 -1.61 11.09 7.62
CA ASP A 79 -0.78 11.93 6.76
C ASP A 79 -0.31 11.19 5.52
N ARG A 80 -0.08 9.88 5.66
CA ARG A 80 0.43 9.02 4.60
C ARG A 80 -0.30 7.68 4.57
N ILE A 81 -0.59 7.21 3.37
CA ILE A 81 -1.22 5.90 3.14
C ILE A 81 -0.33 5.08 2.21
N ILE A 82 0.00 3.85 2.62
CA ILE A 82 0.69 2.85 1.81
C ILE A 82 -0.37 1.85 1.35
N CYS A 83 -0.72 1.92 0.06
CA CYS A 83 -1.70 1.05 -0.55
C CYS A 83 -0.99 0.00 -1.42
N ASP A 84 -0.34 -0.97 -0.78
CA ASP A 84 0.26 -2.14 -1.45
C ASP A 84 -0.78 -3.25 -1.55
N VAL A 85 -1.58 -3.22 -2.62
CA VAL A 85 -2.81 -4.00 -2.67
C VAL A 85 -2.58 -5.45 -3.12
N PRO A 86 -3.41 -6.41 -2.66
CA PRO A 86 -3.42 -7.75 -3.20
C PRO A 86 -3.66 -7.72 -4.72
N CYS A 87 -2.81 -8.42 -5.46
CA CYS A 87 -2.80 -8.44 -6.93
C CYS A 87 -2.52 -9.85 -7.45
N SER A 88 -2.64 -10.04 -8.77
CA SER A 88 -2.35 -11.33 -9.42
C SER A 88 -0.89 -11.75 -9.21
N GLY A 89 0.00 -10.77 -9.09
CA GLY A 89 1.40 -10.97 -8.74
C GLY A 89 2.21 -11.68 -9.83
N ASP A 90 1.79 -11.55 -11.09
CA ASP A 90 2.51 -11.99 -12.28
C ASP A 90 3.92 -11.39 -12.39
N GLY A 91 4.12 -10.19 -11.83
CA GLY A 91 5.44 -9.57 -11.70
C GLY A 91 6.42 -10.32 -10.80
N THR A 92 5.96 -11.30 -10.02
CA THR A 92 6.81 -12.11 -9.14
C THR A 92 7.03 -13.54 -9.62
N MET A 93 6.53 -13.93 -10.80
CA MET A 93 6.60 -15.32 -11.29
C MET A 93 8.02 -15.90 -11.29
N ARG A 94 9.04 -15.08 -11.59
CA ARG A 94 10.45 -15.50 -11.52
C ARG A 94 10.89 -15.96 -10.12
N LYS A 95 10.40 -15.29 -9.07
CA LYS A 95 10.72 -15.63 -7.66
C LYS A 95 9.74 -16.67 -7.09
N HIS A 96 8.55 -16.74 -7.66
CA HIS A 96 7.42 -17.55 -7.20
C HIS A 96 6.78 -18.30 -8.38
N PRO A 97 7.44 -19.35 -8.91
CA PRO A 97 6.95 -20.09 -10.09
C PRO A 97 5.56 -20.72 -9.90
N GLU A 98 5.18 -21.01 -8.66
CA GLU A 98 3.86 -21.54 -8.30
C GLU A 98 2.70 -20.62 -8.73
N LYS A 99 2.93 -19.31 -8.82
CA LYS A 99 1.92 -18.35 -9.28
C LYS A 99 1.51 -18.58 -10.73
N TRP A 100 2.37 -19.20 -11.55
CA TRP A 100 2.03 -19.57 -12.92
C TRP A 100 0.80 -20.47 -12.99
N ARG A 101 0.63 -21.35 -12.00
CA ARG A 101 -0.47 -22.34 -11.98
C ARG A 101 -1.82 -21.73 -11.63
N SER A 102 -1.82 -20.64 -10.87
CA SER A 102 -3.06 -19.95 -10.43
C SER A 102 -3.35 -18.69 -11.22
N TRP A 103 -2.42 -18.23 -12.05
CA TRP A 103 -2.60 -17.03 -12.86
C TRP A 103 -3.58 -17.28 -14.01
N SER A 104 -4.48 -16.33 -14.25
CA SER A 104 -5.33 -16.30 -15.42
C SER A 104 -5.69 -14.87 -15.80
N PRO A 105 -6.05 -14.59 -17.06
CA PRO A 105 -6.52 -13.26 -17.46
C PRO A 105 -7.77 -12.78 -16.68
N HIS A 106 -8.62 -13.71 -16.26
CA HIS A 106 -9.84 -13.42 -15.50
C HIS A 106 -9.54 -12.87 -14.10
N LEU A 107 -8.46 -13.33 -13.47
CA LEU A 107 -8.05 -12.93 -12.13
C LEU A 107 -7.86 -11.41 -12.00
N GLY A 108 -7.26 -10.77 -13.01
CA GLY A 108 -7.07 -9.32 -13.01
C GLY A 108 -8.39 -8.54 -12.97
N ARG A 109 -9.45 -9.06 -13.61
CA ARG A 109 -10.78 -8.43 -13.61
C ARG A 109 -11.44 -8.48 -12.23
N GLU A 110 -11.33 -9.62 -11.55
CA GLU A 110 -11.87 -9.78 -10.19
C GLU A 110 -11.12 -8.90 -9.18
N LEU A 111 -9.81 -8.81 -9.33
CA LEU A 111 -8.95 -8.02 -8.44
C LEU A 111 -9.12 -6.51 -8.67
N HIS A 112 -9.33 -6.05 -9.91
CA HIS A 112 -9.53 -4.63 -10.22
C HIS A 112 -10.58 -3.96 -9.33
N ALA A 113 -11.77 -4.57 -9.22
CA ALA A 113 -12.86 -4.00 -8.41
C ALA A 113 -12.46 -3.90 -6.93
N ARG A 114 -11.80 -4.93 -6.40
CA ARG A 114 -11.32 -4.96 -5.01
C ARG A 114 -10.23 -3.93 -4.77
N GLN A 115 -9.25 -3.83 -5.66
CA GLN A 115 -8.12 -2.90 -5.57
C GLN A 115 -8.62 -1.44 -5.62
N LEU A 116 -9.56 -1.15 -6.52
CA LEU A 116 -10.20 0.17 -6.61
C LEU A 116 -10.94 0.53 -5.33
N GLN A 117 -11.70 -0.40 -4.73
CA GLN A 117 -12.38 -0.16 -3.45
C GLN A 117 -11.38 0.11 -2.31
N ILE A 118 -10.29 -0.65 -2.24
CA ILE A 118 -9.25 -0.45 -1.23
C ILE A 118 -8.59 0.92 -1.42
N ALA A 119 -8.23 1.29 -2.65
CA ALA A 119 -7.57 2.55 -2.93
C ALA A 119 -8.48 3.76 -2.70
N LEU A 120 -9.77 3.68 -3.08
CA LEU A 120 -10.76 4.71 -2.73
C LEU A 120 -10.89 4.87 -1.22
N ARG A 121 -10.88 3.76 -0.47
CA ARG A 121 -10.93 3.82 0.98
C ARG A 121 -9.66 4.44 1.56
N GLY A 122 -8.49 4.09 1.02
CA GLY A 122 -7.21 4.72 1.36
C GLY A 122 -7.24 6.24 1.18
N LEU A 123 -7.79 6.72 0.06
CA LEU A 123 -7.97 8.17 -0.16
C LEU A 123 -8.92 8.81 0.85
N ALA A 124 -10.02 8.16 1.22
CA ALA A 124 -10.94 8.68 2.23
C ALA A 124 -10.34 8.75 3.64
N LEU A 125 -9.33 7.92 3.91
CA LEU A 125 -8.59 7.89 5.18
C LEU A 125 -7.45 8.92 5.22
N LEU A 126 -7.07 9.46 4.07
CA LEU A 126 -6.00 10.42 3.91
C LEU A 126 -6.47 11.82 4.30
N GLN A 127 -5.65 12.54 5.06
CA GLN A 127 -5.86 13.95 5.34
C GLN A 127 -5.65 14.82 4.09
N VAL A 128 -6.27 16.00 4.07
CA VAL A 128 -6.02 16.99 3.02
C VAL A 128 -4.54 17.39 3.05
N GLY A 129 -3.87 17.37 1.89
CA GLY A 129 -2.43 17.58 1.78
C GLY A 129 -1.58 16.34 2.07
N GLY A 130 -2.20 15.25 2.50
CA GLY A 130 -1.55 13.95 2.67
C GLY A 130 -1.11 13.33 1.35
N GLN A 131 -0.34 12.24 1.43
CA GLN A 131 0.09 11.49 0.25
C GLN A 131 -0.25 10.01 0.37
N MET A 132 -0.81 9.44 -0.70
CA MET A 132 -1.04 8.01 -0.83
C MET A 132 -0.14 7.43 -1.92
N THR A 133 0.48 6.28 -1.66
CA THR A 133 1.07 5.44 -2.70
C THR A 133 0.12 4.31 -3.04
N TYR A 134 -0.01 3.99 -4.33
CA TYR A 134 -0.68 2.79 -4.82
C TYR A 134 0.38 1.91 -5.50
N SER A 135 0.51 0.66 -5.06
CA SER A 135 1.44 -0.28 -5.65
C SER A 135 0.84 -1.67 -5.78
N THR A 136 1.29 -2.36 -6.83
CA THR A 136 1.06 -3.78 -7.04
C THR A 136 2.40 -4.43 -7.39
N CYS A 137 2.45 -5.76 -7.39
CA CYS A 137 3.53 -6.53 -8.00
C CYS A 137 3.06 -7.21 -9.29
N SER A 138 2.18 -6.53 -10.05
CA SER A 138 1.58 -7.04 -11.27
C SER A 138 1.98 -6.23 -12.50
N PHE A 139 2.05 -6.89 -13.66
CA PHE A 139 2.20 -6.20 -14.95
C PHE A 139 0.86 -5.90 -15.63
N ASN A 140 -0.25 -6.42 -15.10
CA ASN A 140 -1.57 -6.28 -15.70
C ASN A 140 -2.08 -4.83 -15.58
N PRO A 141 -2.33 -4.11 -16.69
CA PRO A 141 -2.77 -2.73 -16.59
C PRO A 141 -4.19 -2.57 -16.03
N LEU A 142 -5.00 -3.64 -16.02
CA LEU A 142 -6.27 -3.65 -15.28
C LEU A 142 -6.03 -3.43 -13.78
N GLU A 143 -4.93 -3.93 -13.23
CA GLU A 143 -4.60 -3.78 -11.81
C GLU A 143 -3.81 -2.49 -11.52
N ASN A 144 -3.30 -1.83 -12.57
CA ASN A 144 -2.43 -0.67 -12.47
C ASN A 144 -3.11 0.59 -13.04
N GLU A 145 -2.85 0.93 -14.31
CA GLU A 145 -3.32 2.15 -14.95
C GLU A 145 -4.84 2.30 -14.92
N ALA A 146 -5.60 1.21 -15.08
CA ALA A 146 -7.05 1.26 -15.04
C ALA A 146 -7.59 1.63 -13.65
N VAL A 147 -6.94 1.17 -12.57
CA VAL A 147 -7.30 1.54 -11.20
C VAL A 147 -7.00 3.02 -10.97
N VAL A 148 -5.79 3.46 -11.33
CA VAL A 148 -5.36 4.85 -11.17
C VAL A 148 -6.25 5.81 -11.97
N ALA A 149 -6.55 5.50 -13.22
CA ALA A 149 -7.46 6.28 -14.05
C ALA A 149 -8.88 6.35 -13.45
N SER A 150 -9.35 5.26 -12.84
CA SER A 150 -10.64 5.23 -12.15
C SER A 150 -10.66 6.06 -10.87
N LEU A 151 -9.56 6.07 -10.11
CA LEU A 151 -9.41 6.93 -8.93
C LEU A 151 -9.48 8.41 -9.32
N LEU A 152 -8.73 8.82 -10.35
CA LEU A 152 -8.70 10.21 -10.82
C LEU A 152 -10.07 10.68 -11.30
N ARG A 153 -10.78 9.85 -12.08
CA ARG A 153 -12.15 10.17 -12.53
C ARG A 153 -13.13 10.32 -11.37
N ARG A 154 -13.10 9.40 -10.41
CA ARG A 154 -14.06 9.36 -9.28
C ARG A 154 -13.83 10.46 -8.24
N THR A 155 -12.59 10.94 -8.12
CA THR A 155 -12.22 11.99 -7.18
C THR A 155 -12.44 13.39 -7.73
N GLY A 156 -12.81 13.53 -9.00
CA GLY A 156 -13.20 14.83 -9.58
C GLY A 156 -12.13 15.92 -9.46
N GLY A 157 -10.85 15.54 -9.48
CA GLY A 157 -9.72 16.47 -9.32
C GLY A 157 -9.24 16.70 -7.88
N ALA A 158 -9.87 16.07 -6.87
CA ALA A 158 -9.42 16.16 -5.48
C ALA A 158 -8.05 15.52 -5.23
N VAL A 159 -7.57 14.68 -6.16
CA VAL A 159 -6.23 14.09 -6.11
C VAL A 159 -5.49 14.33 -7.43
N VAL A 160 -4.18 14.50 -7.33
CA VAL A 160 -3.28 14.69 -8.46
C VAL A 160 -2.18 13.65 -8.44
N LEU A 161 -1.76 13.18 -9.63
CA LEU A 161 -0.62 12.28 -9.72
C LEU A 161 0.67 13.04 -9.44
N LYS A 162 1.45 12.52 -8.49
CA LYS A 162 2.81 13.01 -8.23
C LYS A 162 3.80 12.02 -8.83
N ARG A 163 4.76 12.53 -9.60
CA ARG A 163 5.87 11.71 -10.09
C ARG A 163 6.71 11.24 -8.88
N PRO A 164 7.02 9.95 -8.75
CA PRO A 164 7.93 9.49 -7.70
C PRO A 164 9.32 10.10 -7.92
N PRO A 165 10.14 10.25 -6.85
CA PRO A 165 11.52 10.68 -6.99
C PRO A 165 12.28 9.72 -7.93
N ALA A 166 13.18 10.27 -8.74
CA ALA A 166 14.02 9.45 -9.60
C ALA A 166 14.95 8.60 -8.72
N LEU A 167 14.91 7.29 -8.91
CA LEU A 167 15.81 6.35 -8.26
C LEU A 167 16.93 6.03 -9.24
N GLU A 168 18.15 6.43 -8.90
CA GLU A 168 19.31 6.23 -9.76
C GLU A 168 19.53 4.74 -10.04
N GLY A 169 19.76 4.40 -11.31
CA GLY A 169 19.98 3.03 -11.75
C GLY A 169 18.73 2.14 -11.81
N LEU A 170 17.54 2.62 -11.43
CA LEU A 170 16.32 1.83 -11.53
C LEU A 170 15.62 2.06 -12.88
N PRO A 171 15.49 1.02 -13.74
CA PRO A 171 14.76 1.16 -14.99
C PRO A 171 13.27 1.41 -14.70
N VAL A 172 12.71 2.47 -15.29
CA VAL A 172 11.29 2.82 -15.19
C VAL A 172 10.68 2.92 -16.58
N ARG A 173 9.37 2.66 -16.67
CA ARG A 173 8.58 2.85 -17.88
C ARG A 173 7.42 3.81 -17.58
N PRO A 174 7.03 4.67 -18.53
CA PRO A 174 5.80 5.43 -18.39
C PRO A 174 4.60 4.47 -18.30
N GLY A 175 3.56 4.89 -17.58
CA GLY A 175 2.29 4.16 -17.57
C GLY A 175 1.61 4.21 -18.94
N LEU A 176 0.84 3.18 -19.25
CA LEU A 176 0.06 3.11 -20.48
C LEU A 176 -1.00 4.22 -20.54
N GLN A 177 -1.06 4.92 -21.68
CA GLN A 177 -2.04 5.98 -21.93
C GLN A 177 -3.21 5.50 -22.81
N HIS A 178 -2.99 4.45 -23.60
CA HIS A 178 -3.95 3.87 -24.53
C HIS A 178 -3.89 2.34 -24.44
N TRP A 179 -4.99 1.67 -24.80
CA TRP A 179 -5.06 0.22 -24.90
C TRP A 179 -5.06 -0.16 -26.38
N GLU A 180 -4.11 -1.00 -26.80
CA GLU A 180 -4.06 -1.60 -28.14
C GLU A 180 -4.69 -2.99 -28.14
#